data_AF-A0A356IY50-F1
#
_entry.id   AF-A0A356IY50-F1
#
_cell.length_a   1.000
_cell.length_b   1.000
_cell.length_c   1.000
_cell.angle_alpha   90.00
_cell.angle_beta   90.00
_cell.angle_gamma   90.00
#
_symmetry.space_group_name_H-M   'P 1'
#
loop_
_entity.id
_entity.type
_entity.pdbx_description
1 polymer ?
#
loop_
_entity_poly.entity_id
_entity_poly.type
_entity_poly.pdbx_seq_one_letter_code
_entity_poly.pdbx_strand_id
1 'polypeptide(L)'
;MTIGVSPERLAHKLTMAGLEVEKVATVDGDTVFELEITPNRPDCLNMLGLAREVSAILNVSRKMPKIKPLKPSLPLQGSLSAACGIKILDKKGCPRYNGTLIRDVRVGETSGWIRKRLAVLGMRPINNVVDITNFCLLETGQPLHAFDYDKLEGGKVVVRRAREGETIVGIDGVEYGLDPSILVIADARRPVA
;
A
#
# COMPACT_ATOMS: atom_id res chain seq x y z
N MET A 1 -15.39 -3.52 16.31
CA MET A 1 -16.44 -4.57 16.28
C MET A 1 -15.92 -5.66 17.19
N THR A 2 -16.67 -6.05 18.20
CA THR A 2 -16.27 -7.16 19.06
C THR A 2 -16.84 -8.42 18.44
N ILE A 3 -15.97 -9.27 17.92
CA ILE A 3 -16.35 -10.64 17.54
C ILE A 3 -16.42 -11.41 18.86
N GLY A 4 -17.62 -11.87 19.25
CA GLY A 4 -17.89 -12.48 20.57
C GLY A 4 -17.25 -13.86 20.76
N VAL A 5 -16.01 -14.04 20.32
CA VAL A 5 -15.22 -15.26 20.41
C VAL A 5 -13.87 -14.93 21.04
N SER A 6 -13.31 -15.86 21.82
CA SER A 6 -11.98 -15.68 22.38
C SER A 6 -10.91 -15.77 21.28
N PRO A 7 -9.72 -15.19 21.49
CA PRO A 7 -8.59 -15.31 20.56
C PRO A 7 -8.24 -16.76 20.18
N GLU A 8 -8.24 -17.67 21.15
CA GLU A 8 -7.88 -19.08 20.95
C GLU A 8 -8.90 -19.78 20.06
N ARG A 9 -10.20 -19.50 20.28
CA ARG A 9 -11.28 -20.04 19.45
C ARG A 9 -11.22 -19.49 18.04
N LEU A 10 -10.86 -18.21 17.87
CA LEU A 10 -10.67 -17.61 16.56
C LEU A 10 -9.48 -18.23 15.84
N ALA A 11 -8.34 -18.39 16.51
CA ALA A 11 -7.15 -19.00 15.96
C ALA A 11 -7.44 -20.41 15.42
N HIS A 12 -8.05 -21.26 16.26
CA HIS A 12 -8.46 -22.61 15.83
C HIS A 12 -9.36 -22.59 14.60
N LYS A 13 -10.34 -21.68 14.56
CA LYS A 13 -11.27 -21.57 13.42
C LYS A 13 -10.59 -21.09 12.13
N LEU A 14 -9.62 -20.19 12.23
CA LEU A 14 -8.81 -19.74 11.10
C LEU A 14 -7.96 -20.88 10.55
N THR A 15 -7.28 -21.62 11.43
CA THR A 15 -6.46 -22.77 11.04
C THR A 15 -7.29 -23.86 10.35
N MET A 16 -8.47 -24.18 10.89
CA MET A 16 -9.40 -25.13 10.25
C MET A 16 -9.97 -24.64 8.91
N ALA A 17 -9.88 -23.34 8.62
CA ALA A 17 -10.26 -22.75 7.33
C ALA A 17 -9.08 -22.61 6.35
N GLY A 18 -7.89 -23.13 6.72
CA GLY A 18 -6.69 -23.07 5.88
C GLY A 18 -5.88 -21.77 6.03
N LEU A 19 -6.11 -20.99 7.08
CA LEU A 19 -5.24 -19.88 7.48
C LEU A 19 -4.52 -20.29 8.78
N GLU A 20 -3.35 -20.89 8.64
CA GLU A 20 -2.57 -21.38 9.78
C GLU A 20 -2.19 -20.21 10.69
N VAL A 21 -2.45 -20.37 11.98
CA VAL A 21 -2.11 -19.38 13.01
C VAL A 21 -0.95 -19.96 13.80
N GLU A 22 0.25 -19.46 13.52
CA GLU A 22 1.47 -19.92 14.18
C GLU A 22 1.54 -19.45 15.63
N LYS A 23 1.09 -18.20 15.87
CA LYS A 23 1.23 -17.55 17.17
C LYS A 23 0.10 -16.59 17.46
N VAL A 24 -0.28 -16.55 18.73
CA VAL A 24 -1.13 -15.50 19.30
C VAL A 24 -0.36 -14.83 20.44
N ALA A 25 -0.14 -13.52 20.34
CA ALA A 25 0.62 -12.75 21.31
C ALA A 25 -0.17 -11.50 21.77
N THR A 26 0.19 -10.97 22.93
CA THR A 26 -0.28 -9.66 23.39
C THR A 26 0.83 -8.64 23.23
N VAL A 27 0.58 -7.59 22.45
CA VAL A 27 1.52 -6.49 22.19
C VAL A 27 0.79 -5.18 22.46
N ASP A 28 1.31 -4.36 23.38
CA ASP A 28 0.70 -3.07 23.77
C ASP A 28 -0.81 -3.14 24.09
N GLY A 29 -1.23 -4.23 24.72
CA GLY A 29 -2.61 -4.50 25.11
C GLY A 29 -3.53 -5.00 23.97
N ASP A 30 -2.99 -5.18 22.76
CA ASP A 30 -3.70 -5.73 21.62
C ASP A 30 -3.34 -7.21 21.40
N THR A 31 -4.30 -8.01 20.94
CA THR A 31 -4.06 -9.39 20.50
C THR A 31 -3.56 -9.40 19.06
N VAL A 32 -2.37 -9.96 18.85
CA VAL A 32 -1.72 -10.09 17.54
C VAL A 32 -1.70 -11.55 17.14
N PHE A 33 -2.13 -11.82 15.92
CA PHE A 33 -2.09 -13.13 15.29
C PHE A 33 -0.97 -13.12 14.25
N GLU A 34 -0.07 -14.09 14.35
CA GLU A 34 0.92 -14.41 13.32
C GLU A 34 0.34 -15.54 12.47
N LEU A 35 0.15 -15.28 11.18
CA LEU A 35 -0.46 -16.23 10.26
C LEU A 35 0.52 -16.60 9.15
N GLU A 36 0.57 -17.88 8.82
CA GLU A 36 1.22 -18.35 7.60
C GLU A 36 0.20 -18.30 6.45
N ILE A 37 0.43 -17.41 5.48
CA ILE A 37 -0.46 -17.19 4.34
C ILE A 37 0.14 -17.85 3.10
N THR A 38 -0.53 -18.87 2.59
CA THR A 38 -0.11 -19.59 1.39
C THR A 38 -0.33 -18.77 0.11
N PRO A 39 0.43 -19.01 -0.98
CA PRO A 39 0.36 -18.21 -2.22
C PRO A 39 -1.00 -18.16 -2.92
N ASN A 40 -1.89 -19.12 -2.67
CA ASN A 40 -3.25 -19.15 -3.21
C ASN A 40 -4.23 -18.22 -2.47
N ARG A 41 -3.82 -17.60 -1.35
CA ARG A 41 -4.65 -16.68 -0.54
C ARG A 41 -4.08 -15.25 -0.44
N PRO A 42 -3.67 -14.60 -1.55
CA PRO A 42 -3.14 -13.24 -1.50
C PRO A 42 -4.19 -12.23 -0.99
N ASP A 43 -5.47 -12.59 -1.06
CA ASP A 43 -6.56 -11.82 -0.50
C ASP A 43 -6.45 -11.63 1.01
N CYS A 44 -5.76 -12.52 1.73
CA CYS A 44 -5.58 -12.49 3.19
C CYS A 44 -4.31 -11.75 3.65
N LEU A 45 -3.54 -11.14 2.73
CA LEU A 45 -2.35 -10.35 3.07
C LEU A 45 -2.68 -8.92 3.59
N ASN A 46 -3.92 -8.69 4.03
CA ASN A 46 -4.40 -7.39 4.49
C ASN A 46 -5.61 -7.53 5.44
N MET A 47 -5.89 -6.47 6.20
CA MET A 47 -6.94 -6.45 7.22
C MET A 47 -8.35 -6.63 6.66
N LEU A 48 -8.67 -6.03 5.51
CA LEU A 48 -10.00 -6.18 4.89
C LEU A 48 -10.25 -7.62 4.40
N GLY A 49 -9.21 -8.25 3.88
CA GLY A 49 -9.18 -9.66 3.50
C GLY A 49 -9.43 -10.59 4.66
N LEU A 50 -8.64 -10.46 5.73
CA LEU A 50 -8.82 -11.24 6.96
C LEU A 50 -10.19 -10.99 7.59
N ALA A 51 -10.65 -9.73 7.63
CA ALA A 51 -11.98 -9.41 8.13
C ALA A 51 -13.10 -10.04 7.29
N ARG A 52 -12.90 -10.19 5.97
CA ARG A 52 -13.81 -10.94 5.10
C ARG A 52 -13.82 -12.42 5.45
N GLU A 53 -12.65 -13.02 5.68
CA GLU A 53 -12.57 -14.44 6.03
C GLU A 53 -13.23 -14.72 7.39
N VAL A 54 -12.87 -13.93 8.42
CA VAL A 54 -13.46 -14.05 9.77
C VAL A 54 -14.98 -13.87 9.72
N SER A 55 -15.46 -12.93 8.91
CA SER A 55 -16.90 -12.70 8.70
C SER A 55 -17.61 -13.93 8.13
N ALA A 56 -16.99 -14.62 7.16
CA ALA A 56 -17.53 -15.85 6.58
C ALA A 56 -17.49 -17.01 7.60
N ILE A 57 -16.37 -17.23 8.28
CA ILE A 57 -16.17 -18.32 9.23
C ILE A 57 -17.11 -18.24 10.45
N LEU A 58 -17.32 -17.02 10.95
CA LEU A 58 -18.15 -16.77 12.14
C LEU A 58 -19.61 -16.47 11.79
N ASN A 59 -19.95 -16.34 10.51
CA ASN A 59 -21.26 -15.90 10.04
C ASN A 59 -21.71 -14.58 10.71
N VAL A 60 -20.83 -13.59 10.69
CA VAL A 60 -21.06 -12.24 11.26
C VAL A 60 -20.87 -11.18 10.19
N SER A 61 -21.57 -10.05 10.29
CA SER A 61 -21.39 -8.95 9.34
C SER A 61 -20.06 -8.22 9.57
N ARG A 62 -19.30 -7.95 8.49
CA ARG A 62 -18.11 -7.08 8.59
C ARG A 62 -18.48 -5.61 8.40
N LYS A 63 -17.72 -4.72 9.06
CA LYS A 63 -17.81 -3.27 8.86
C LYS A 63 -16.70 -2.80 7.92
N MET A 64 -17.07 -2.15 6.82
CA MET A 64 -16.12 -1.52 5.92
C MET A 64 -15.76 -0.11 6.42
N PRO A 65 -14.52 0.37 6.21
CA PRO A 65 -14.15 1.76 6.42
C PRO A 65 -15.06 2.69 5.62
N LYS A 66 -15.53 3.77 6.25
CA LYS A 66 -16.33 4.80 5.57
C LYS A 66 -15.40 5.74 4.82
N ILE A 67 -15.26 5.55 3.51
CA ILE A 67 -14.45 6.42 2.65
C ILE A 67 -15.35 7.53 2.11
N LYS A 68 -15.00 8.78 2.40
CA LYS A 68 -15.64 9.95 1.77
C LYS A 68 -14.91 10.26 0.47
N PRO A 69 -15.61 10.47 -0.65
CA PRO A 69 -14.98 10.93 -1.87
C PRO A 69 -14.24 12.25 -1.61
N LEU A 70 -12.99 12.34 -2.04
CA LEU A 70 -12.26 13.60 -2.04
C LEU A 70 -12.94 14.53 -3.06
N LYS A 71 -13.29 15.74 -2.62
CA LYS A 71 -13.69 16.81 -3.53
C LYS A 71 -12.40 17.48 -3.99
N PRO A 72 -12.07 17.49 -5.30
CA PRO A 72 -10.90 18.20 -5.78
C PRO A 72 -11.05 19.69 -5.43
N SER A 73 -10.02 20.26 -4.81
CA SER A 73 -10.01 21.67 -4.39
C SER A 73 -9.68 22.64 -5.52
N LEU A 74 -9.16 22.13 -6.64
CA LEU A 74 -8.89 22.91 -7.84
C LEU A 74 -9.97 22.63 -8.88
N PRO A 75 -10.52 23.67 -9.55
CA PRO A 75 -11.37 23.45 -10.71
C PRO A 75 -10.55 22.67 -11.75
N LEU A 76 -11.20 21.72 -12.45
CA LEU A 76 -10.70 21.09 -13.68
C LEU A 76 -10.57 22.11 -14.83
N GLN A 77 -10.19 23.36 -14.54
CA GLN A 77 -9.80 24.35 -15.55
C GLN A 77 -8.33 24.12 -15.85
N GLY A 78 -8.11 23.21 -16.80
CA GLY A 78 -6.86 22.49 -16.99
C GLY A 78 -7.08 21.05 -16.52
N SER A 79 -7.03 20.12 -17.47
CA SER A 79 -7.04 18.69 -17.18
C SER A 79 -6.00 18.36 -16.09
N LEU A 80 -6.24 17.39 -15.21
CA LEU A 80 -5.19 16.80 -14.36
C LEU A 80 -3.94 16.43 -15.20
N SER A 81 -4.11 16.14 -16.49
CA SER A 81 -3.01 15.95 -17.45
C SER A 81 -2.10 17.17 -17.65
N ALA A 82 -2.57 18.38 -17.33
CA ALA A 82 -1.80 19.62 -17.38
C ALA A 82 -0.98 19.85 -16.09
N ALA A 83 -1.40 19.27 -14.96
CA ALA A 83 -0.75 19.44 -13.65
C ALA A 83 0.08 18.23 -13.19
N CYS A 84 -0.20 17.02 -13.67
CA CYS A 84 0.66 15.83 -13.52
C CYS A 84 0.30 14.82 -14.62
N GLY A 85 1.05 14.82 -15.72
CA GLY A 85 0.74 13.98 -16.87
C GLY A 85 1.15 12.52 -16.64
N ILE A 86 0.18 11.61 -16.50
CA ILE A 86 0.44 10.17 -16.42
C ILE A 86 0.27 9.54 -17.80
N LYS A 87 1.30 8.84 -18.28
CA LYS A 87 1.28 8.09 -19.54
C LYS A 87 1.71 6.65 -19.30
N ILE A 88 0.86 5.71 -19.69
CA ILE A 88 1.15 4.28 -19.63
C ILE A 88 1.54 3.82 -21.03
N LEU A 89 2.82 3.59 -21.26
CA LEU A 89 3.35 3.07 -22.52
C LEU A 89 3.28 1.55 -22.58
N ASP A 90 3.62 0.86 -21.49
CA ASP A 90 3.45 -0.59 -21.40
C ASP A 90 2.16 -0.95 -20.65
N LYS A 91 1.06 -1.04 -21.41
CA LYS A 91 -0.25 -1.44 -20.89
C LYS A 91 -0.33 -2.93 -20.53
N LYS A 92 0.61 -3.76 -21.01
CA LYS A 92 0.67 -5.18 -20.66
C LYS A 92 1.29 -5.36 -19.28
N GLY A 93 2.39 -4.65 -19.01
CA GLY A 93 3.05 -4.63 -17.70
C GLY A 93 2.27 -3.85 -16.64
N CYS A 94 1.56 -2.79 -17.03
CA CYS A 94 0.74 -1.99 -16.15
C CYS A 94 -0.61 -1.64 -16.81
N PRO A 95 -1.66 -2.45 -16.58
CA PRO A 95 -2.96 -2.19 -17.19
C PRO A 95 -3.66 -0.95 -16.61
N ARG A 96 -3.26 -0.51 -15.41
CA ARG A 96 -3.82 0.64 -14.72
C ARG A 96 -2.79 1.31 -13.83
N TYR A 97 -2.68 2.64 -13.96
CA TYR A 97 -1.88 3.49 -13.10
C TYR A 97 -2.68 4.74 -12.75
N ASN A 98 -2.87 4.99 -11.46
CA ASN A 98 -3.59 6.14 -10.94
C ASN A 98 -2.64 7.00 -10.11
N GLY A 99 -2.76 8.31 -10.21
CA GLY A 99 -2.05 9.25 -9.35
C GLY A 99 -2.98 10.33 -8.85
N THR A 100 -2.68 10.87 -7.67
CA THR A 100 -3.36 12.03 -7.09
C THR A 100 -2.30 13.01 -6.62
N LEU A 101 -2.37 14.24 -7.11
CA LEU A 101 -1.49 15.31 -6.64
C LEU A 101 -2.08 15.93 -5.38
N ILE A 102 -1.33 15.86 -4.27
CA ILE A 102 -1.67 16.51 -3.01
C ILE A 102 -0.62 17.60 -2.78
N ARG A 103 -1.07 18.85 -2.65
CA ARG A 103 -0.19 20.01 -2.46
C ARG A 103 -0.13 20.40 -1.00
N ASP A 104 0.92 21.16 -0.67
CA ASP A 104 1.12 21.76 0.66
C ASP A 104 1.19 20.72 1.79
N VAL A 105 1.67 19.52 1.47
CA VAL A 105 1.91 18.45 2.44
C VAL A 105 3.11 18.82 3.30
N ARG A 106 2.89 18.93 4.61
CA ARG A 106 3.99 19.05 5.57
C ARG A 106 4.44 17.65 5.98
N VAL A 107 5.64 17.27 5.53
CA VAL A 107 6.27 16.02 5.98
C VAL A 107 6.68 16.18 7.43
N GLY A 108 6.34 15.20 8.24
CA GLY A 108 6.66 15.21 9.65
C GLY A 108 6.17 13.97 10.37
N GLU A 109 5.94 14.16 11.65
CA GLU A 109 5.59 13.09 12.57
C GLU A 109 4.22 12.47 12.30
N THR A 110 4.18 11.13 12.23
CA THR A 110 2.94 10.36 12.02
C THR A 110 2.01 10.46 13.22
N SER A 111 0.69 10.47 13.00
CA SER A 111 -0.26 10.45 14.12
C SER A 111 -0.10 9.21 15.01
N GLY A 112 -0.26 9.37 16.33
CA GLY A 112 0.05 8.31 17.31
C GLY A 112 -0.69 7.00 17.09
N TRP A 113 -1.95 7.05 16.64
CA TRP A 113 -2.75 5.85 16.40
C TRP A 113 -2.25 5.03 15.19
N ILE A 114 -1.74 5.68 14.14
CA ILE A 114 -1.12 4.98 13.01
C ILE A 114 0.20 4.37 13.46
N ARG A 115 1.03 5.13 14.19
CA ARG A 115 2.30 4.60 14.72
C ARG A 115 2.09 3.35 15.57
N LYS A 116 1.11 3.37 16.49
CA LYS A 116 0.78 2.21 17.32
C LYS A 116 0.42 1.00 16.45
N ARG A 117 -0.47 1.17 15.47
CA ARG A 117 -0.91 0.07 14.59
C ARG A 117 0.22 -0.51 13.76
N LEU A 118 1.10 0.33 13.21
CA LEU A 118 2.27 -0.12 12.47
C LEU A 118 3.26 -0.87 13.38
N ALA A 119 3.53 -0.33 14.57
CA ALA A 119 4.47 -0.92 15.52
C ALA A 119 4.03 -2.31 16.00
N VAL A 120 2.74 -2.48 16.30
CA VAL A 120 2.16 -3.78 16.71
C VAL A 120 2.29 -4.84 15.60
N LEU A 121 2.36 -4.41 14.33
CA LEU A 121 2.58 -5.27 13.16
C LEU A 121 4.07 -5.36 12.77
N GLY A 122 4.99 -4.96 13.65
CA GLY A 122 6.43 -5.06 13.43
C GLY A 122 7.03 -4.01 12.49
N MET A 123 6.26 -3.02 12.05
CA MET A 123 6.75 -1.95 11.18
C MET A 123 7.25 -0.75 11.98
N ARG A 124 8.48 -0.30 11.68
CA ARG A 124 9.03 0.94 12.25
C ARG A 124 8.41 2.15 11.55
N PRO A 125 7.73 3.06 12.29
CA PRO A 125 7.26 4.32 11.71
C PRO A 125 8.41 5.19 11.20
N ILE A 126 8.18 5.94 10.11
CA ILE A 126 9.17 6.78 9.44
C ILE A 126 8.71 8.24 9.42
N ASN A 127 7.64 8.55 8.70
CA ASN A 127 7.00 9.86 8.64
C ASN A 127 5.57 9.73 8.14
N ASN A 128 4.77 10.80 8.26
CA ASN A 128 3.35 10.79 7.93
C ASN A 128 3.02 10.38 6.48
N VAL A 129 3.94 10.56 5.53
CA VAL A 129 3.75 10.17 4.12
C VAL A 129 4.04 8.69 3.89
N VAL A 130 5.17 8.19 4.40
CA VAL A 130 5.55 6.77 4.24
C VAL A 130 4.64 5.87 5.09
N ASP A 131 4.29 6.32 6.28
CA ASP A 131 3.49 5.53 7.21
C ASP A 131 2.04 5.41 6.75
N ILE A 132 1.47 6.44 6.11
CA ILE A 132 0.11 6.33 5.57
C ILE A 132 0.05 5.38 4.38
N THR A 133 1.08 5.34 3.52
CA THR A 133 1.13 4.37 2.42
C THR A 133 1.26 2.93 2.94
N ASN A 134 2.09 2.72 3.96
CA ASN A 134 2.22 1.42 4.63
C ASN A 134 0.93 1.01 5.35
N PHE A 135 0.27 1.95 6.02
CA PHE A 135 -1.01 1.71 6.65
C PHE A 135 -2.08 1.30 5.63
N CYS A 136 -2.17 1.98 4.47
CA CYS A 136 -3.08 1.61 3.39
C CYS A 136 -2.77 0.24 2.79
N LEU A 137 -1.48 -0.12 2.65
CA LEU A 137 -1.05 -1.45 2.23
C LEU A 137 -1.60 -2.51 3.19
N LEU A 138 -1.37 -2.35 4.50
CA LEU A 138 -1.83 -3.31 5.51
C LEU A 138 -3.35 -3.34 5.63
N GLU A 139 -4.03 -2.20 5.51
CA GLU A 139 -5.50 -2.14 5.62
C GLU A 139 -6.17 -2.79 4.41
N THR A 140 -5.72 -2.48 3.20
CA THR A 140 -6.46 -2.78 1.95
C THR A 140 -5.79 -3.78 1.03
N GLY A 141 -4.51 -4.10 1.24
CA GLY A 141 -3.71 -4.93 0.36
C GLY A 141 -3.19 -4.20 -0.89
N GLN A 142 -3.38 -2.89 -0.98
CA GLN A 142 -2.92 -2.07 -2.11
C GLN A 142 -1.59 -1.38 -1.77
N PRO A 143 -0.47 -1.77 -2.39
CA PRO A 143 0.76 -1.00 -2.30
C PRO A 143 0.58 0.38 -2.92
N LEU A 144 1.08 1.40 -2.24
CA LEU A 144 1.09 2.78 -2.70
C LEU A 144 2.52 3.32 -2.63
N HIS A 145 2.81 4.26 -3.53
CA HIS A 145 4.08 4.97 -3.55
C HIS A 145 3.82 6.47 -3.65
N ALA A 146 4.66 7.27 -3.00
CA ALA A 146 4.58 8.72 -3.02
C ALA A 146 5.84 9.30 -3.66
N PHE A 147 5.66 10.04 -4.75
CA PHE A 147 6.73 10.80 -5.38
C PHE A 147 6.69 12.25 -4.92
N ASP A 148 7.87 12.83 -4.72
CA ASP A 148 8.03 14.26 -4.57
C ASP A 148 7.81 14.93 -5.94
N TYR A 149 6.66 15.57 -6.11
CA TYR A 149 6.23 16.11 -7.40
C TYR A 149 7.24 17.11 -7.98
N ASP A 150 7.86 17.92 -7.11
CA ASP A 150 8.82 18.95 -7.53
C ASP A 150 10.13 18.35 -8.06
N LYS A 151 10.37 17.05 -7.82
CA LYS A 151 11.52 16.31 -8.34
C LYS A 151 11.22 15.50 -9.60
N LEU A 152 9.96 15.44 -10.04
CA LEU A 152 9.60 14.76 -11.28
C LEU A 152 9.86 15.69 -12.46
N GLU A 153 10.88 15.38 -13.27
CA GLU A 153 11.20 16.21 -14.42
C GLU A 153 10.02 16.27 -15.41
N GLY A 154 9.66 17.49 -15.79
CA GLY A 154 8.54 17.74 -16.71
C GLY A 154 7.15 17.51 -16.11
N GLY A 155 7.01 17.27 -14.80
CA GLY A 155 5.72 17.10 -14.12
C GLY A 155 4.93 15.91 -14.66
N LYS A 156 5.62 14.81 -15.01
CA LYS A 156 5.03 13.65 -15.67
C LYS A 156 5.46 12.36 -15.00
N VAL A 157 4.60 11.35 -15.12
CA VAL A 157 4.89 9.96 -14.82
C VAL A 157 4.69 9.14 -16.09
N VAL A 158 5.70 8.41 -16.50
CA VAL A 158 5.73 7.57 -17.69
C VAL A 158 5.99 6.14 -17.26
N VAL A 159 4.97 5.29 -17.34
CA VAL A 159 5.08 3.86 -17.04
C VAL A 159 5.51 3.14 -18.31
N ARG A 160 6.73 2.62 -18.33
CA ARG A 160 7.35 2.04 -19.53
C ARG A 160 8.35 0.95 -19.15
N ARG A 161 8.84 0.22 -20.14
CA ARG A 161 10.02 -0.63 -19.95
C ARG A 161 11.30 0.19 -19.86
N ALA A 162 12.28 -0.35 -19.15
CA ALA A 162 13.62 0.20 -19.12
C ALA A 162 14.23 0.22 -20.52
N ARG A 163 15.16 1.15 -20.74
CA ARG A 163 15.96 1.24 -21.97
C ARG A 163 17.26 0.48 -21.76
N GLU A 164 17.87 0.04 -22.86
CA GLU A 164 19.16 -0.62 -22.79
C GLU A 164 20.24 0.34 -22.25
N GLY A 165 21.02 -0.15 -21.29
CA GLY A 165 22.03 0.63 -20.57
C GLY A 165 21.47 1.62 -19.55
N GLU A 166 20.16 1.60 -19.26
CA GLU A 166 19.57 2.48 -18.25
C GLU A 166 19.92 2.02 -16.84
N THR A 167 20.15 2.97 -15.94
CA THR A 167 20.42 2.71 -14.52
C THR A 167 19.46 3.47 -13.61
N ILE A 168 19.32 3.00 -12.38
CA ILE A 168 18.59 3.69 -11.31
C ILE A 168 19.37 3.58 -10.00
N VAL A 169 19.37 4.65 -9.21
CA VAL A 169 19.86 4.62 -7.84
C VAL A 169 18.68 4.28 -6.92
N GLY A 170 18.78 3.15 -6.22
CA GLY A 170 17.78 2.70 -5.26
C GLY A 170 17.71 3.59 -4.03
N ILE A 171 16.67 3.40 -3.21
CA ILE A 171 16.52 4.12 -1.93
C ILE A 171 17.60 3.75 -0.91
N ASP A 172 18.26 2.62 -1.11
CA ASP A 172 19.45 2.16 -0.39
C ASP A 172 20.75 2.87 -0.85
N GLY A 173 20.68 3.70 -1.89
CA GLY A 173 21.81 4.42 -2.47
C GLY A 173 22.64 3.57 -3.44
N VAL A 174 22.23 2.34 -3.75
CA VAL A 174 22.95 1.45 -4.67
C VAL A 174 22.50 1.73 -6.10
N GLU A 175 23.44 1.76 -7.04
CA GLU A 175 23.13 1.87 -8.47
C GLU A 175 22.85 0.47 -9.05
N TYR A 176 21.73 0.37 -9.78
CA TYR A 176 21.27 -0.84 -10.43
C TYR A 176 21.19 -0.63 -11.94
N GLY A 177 21.79 -1.54 -12.70
CA GLY A 177 21.58 -1.65 -14.14
C GLY A 177 20.21 -2.27 -14.43
N LEU A 178 19.48 -1.71 -15.38
CA LEU A 178 18.13 -2.11 -15.73
C LEU A 178 18.10 -2.86 -17.06
N ASP A 179 17.69 -4.13 -16.99
CA ASP A 179 17.38 -4.91 -18.18
C ASP A 179 16.13 -4.36 -18.89
N PRO A 180 16.09 -4.30 -20.24
CA PRO A 180 14.93 -3.79 -20.98
C PRO A 180 13.61 -4.53 -20.73
N SER A 181 13.61 -5.72 -20.14
CA SER A 181 12.39 -6.41 -19.70
C SER A 181 11.82 -5.85 -18.40
N ILE A 182 12.54 -5.02 -17.64
CA ILE A 182 12.06 -4.45 -16.37
C ILE A 182 11.06 -3.32 -16.64
N LEU A 183 9.94 -3.33 -15.92
CA LEU A 183 8.99 -2.21 -15.92
C LEU A 183 9.48 -1.15 -14.94
N VAL A 184 9.53 0.10 -15.37
CA VAL A 184 9.94 1.25 -14.56
C VAL A 184 8.85 2.31 -14.51
N ILE A 185 8.84 3.05 -13.41
CA ILE A 185 8.15 4.32 -13.30
C ILE A 185 9.18 5.40 -13.60
N ALA A 186 9.01 6.11 -14.70
CA ALA A 186 9.92 7.16 -15.13
C ALA A 186 9.26 8.54 -15.05
N ASP A 187 10.08 9.60 -14.98
CA ASP A 187 9.65 10.94 -15.31
C ASP A 187 9.86 11.22 -16.81
N ALA A 188 9.94 12.49 -17.22
CA ALA A 188 10.19 12.85 -18.62
C ALA A 188 11.57 12.39 -19.15
N ARG A 189 12.54 12.12 -18.27
CA ARG A 189 13.94 11.90 -18.62
C ARG A 189 14.49 10.55 -18.17
N ARG A 190 14.20 10.13 -16.94
CA ARG A 190 14.90 9.02 -16.25
C ARG A 190 13.95 8.14 -15.44
N PRO A 191 14.34 6.91 -15.07
CA PRO A 191 13.58 6.11 -14.13
C PRO A 191 13.67 6.75 -12.74
N VAL A 192 12.57 6.70 -12.01
CA VAL A 192 12.43 7.23 -10.64
C VAL A 192 12.00 6.16 -9.64
N ALA A 193 11.49 5.02 -10.12
CA ALA A 193 11.25 3.79 -9.38
C ALA A 193 11.19 2.57 -10.32
#